data_AF-A0A960LCX4-F1
#
_entry.id   AF-A0A960LCX4-F1
#
_cell.length_a   1.000
_cell.length_b   1.000
_cell.length_c   1.000
_cell.angle_alpha   90.00
_cell.angle_beta   90.00
_cell.angle_gamma   90.00
#
_symmetry.space_group_name_H-M   'P 1'
#
loop_
_entity.id
_entity.type
_entity.pdbx_description
1 polymer ?
#
loop_
_entity_poly.entity_id
_entity_poly.type
_entity_poly.pdbx_seq_one_letter_code
_entity_poly.pdbx_strand_id
1 'polypeptide(L)'
;MQQLQATLSMLLLVSGLSALADRAEPTMLPVEDLAPDLHRLLAGEAGRVLVYDTPARRVVVDTADAAGQRALVATLGQLGEKPVRW
;
A
#
# COMPACT_ATOMS: atom_id res chain seq x y z
N MET A 1 -24.68 -34.35 11.75
CA MET A 1 -25.03 -33.03 11.15
C MET A 1 -24.20 -31.86 11.67
N GLN A 2 -23.53 -31.95 12.83
CA GLN A 2 -22.79 -30.81 13.41
C GLN A 2 -21.50 -30.40 12.67
N GLN A 3 -20.87 -31.32 11.93
CA GLN A 3 -19.60 -31.06 11.25
C GLN A 3 -19.73 -30.10 10.06
N LEU A 4 -20.84 -30.18 9.32
CA LEU A 4 -21.10 -29.30 8.17
C LEU A 4 -21.30 -27.84 8.61
N GLN A 5 -21.98 -27.62 9.74
CA GLN A 5 -22.23 -26.28 10.27
C GLN A 5 -20.94 -25.61 10.75
N ALA A 6 -20.04 -26.34 11.42
CA ALA A 6 -18.75 -25.80 11.85
C ALA A 6 -17.88 -25.36 10.65
N THR A 7 -17.86 -26.16 9.58
CA THR A 7 -17.14 -25.81 8.35
C THR A 7 -17.76 -24.60 7.65
N LEU A 8 -19.09 -24.51 7.60
CA LEU A 8 -19.77 -23.35 7.01
C LEU A 8 -19.51 -22.05 7.80
N SER A 9 -19.54 -22.12 9.13
CA SER A 9 -19.24 -20.98 10.00
C SER A 9 -17.79 -20.53 9.86
N MET A 10 -16.85 -21.46 9.73
CA MET A 10 -15.43 -21.15 9.51
C MET A 10 -15.19 -20.48 8.16
N LEU A 11 -15.85 -20.94 7.08
CA LEU A 11 -15.78 -20.31 5.76
C LEU A 11 -16.36 -18.90 5.73
N LEU A 12 -17.47 -18.66 6.43
CA LEU A 12 -18.08 -17.32 6.56
C LEU A 12 -17.19 -16.36 7.36
N LEU A 13 -16.55 -16.84 8.43
CA LEU A 13 -15.64 -16.03 9.25
C LEU A 13 -14.40 -15.58 8.46
N VAL A 14 -13.79 -16.49 7.69
CA VAL A 14 -12.60 -16.20 6.87
C VAL A 14 -12.93 -15.23 5.72
N SER A 15 -14.09 -15.40 5.09
CA SER A 15 -14.56 -14.51 4.00
C SER A 15 -14.86 -13.10 4.52
N GLY A 16 -15.45 -12.98 5.71
CA GLY A 16 -15.72 -11.70 6.37
C GLY A 16 -14.44 -10.94 6.76
N LEU A 17 -13.40 -11.65 7.24
CA LEU A 17 -12.09 -11.05 7.56
C LEU A 17 -11.36 -10.53 6.31
N SER A 18 -11.43 -11.27 5.19
CA SER A 18 -10.83 -10.82 3.92
C SER A 18 -11.54 -9.58 3.38
N ALA A 19 -12.88 -9.52 3.48
CA ALA A 19 -13.65 -8.33 3.09
C ALA A 19 -13.41 -7.12 4.01
N LEU A 20 -13.04 -7.33 5.27
CA LEU A 20 -12.63 -6.25 6.19
C LEU A 20 -11.22 -5.73 5.87
N ALA A 21 -10.29 -6.61 5.51
CA ALA A 21 -8.95 -6.23 5.08
C ALA A 21 -8.94 -5.52 3.71
N ASP A 22 -9.93 -5.82 2.86
CA ASP A 22 -10.16 -5.15 1.57
C ASP A 22 -10.85 -3.78 1.72
N ARG A 23 -11.44 -3.52 2.90
CA ARG A 23 -12.08 -2.24 3.27
C ARG A 23 -11.23 -1.35 4.16
N ALA A 24 -10.04 -1.78 4.56
CA ALA A 24 -9.10 -0.88 5.21
C ALA A 24 -8.72 0.18 4.17
N GLU A 25 -9.09 1.44 4.42
CA GLU A 25 -8.64 2.55 3.59
C GLU A 25 -7.10 2.46 3.46
N PRO A 26 -6.56 2.60 2.25
CA PRO A 26 -5.11 2.53 2.06
C PRO A 26 -4.47 3.57 2.98
N THR A 27 -3.74 3.08 3.98
CA THR A 27 -3.08 3.94 4.97
C THR A 27 -2.05 4.76 4.22
N MET A 28 -2.24 6.07 4.19
CA MET A 28 -1.34 6.99 3.51
C MET A 28 0.07 6.92 4.14
N LEU A 29 1.09 6.89 3.29
CA LEU A 29 2.46 6.91 3.76
C LEU A 29 2.87 8.35 4.11
N PRO A 30 3.43 8.61 5.30
CA PRO A 30 4.08 9.87 5.60
C PRO A 30 5.14 10.20 4.55
N VAL A 31 5.11 11.43 4.05
CA VAL A 31 6.04 11.95 3.04
C VAL A 31 7.04 12.88 3.73
N GLU A 32 8.31 12.69 3.44
CA GLU A 32 9.40 13.56 3.88
C GLU A 32 10.18 14.05 2.67
N ASP A 33 10.25 15.37 2.50
CA ASP A 33 11.01 16.00 1.42
C ASP A 33 12.49 16.04 1.78
N LEU A 34 13.32 15.34 1.00
CA LEU A 34 14.77 15.29 1.21
C LEU A 34 15.51 16.34 0.37
N ALA A 35 15.00 16.61 -0.83
CA ALA A 35 15.52 17.62 -1.75
C ALA A 35 14.40 18.04 -2.72
N PRO A 36 14.59 19.10 -3.54
CA PRO A 36 13.69 19.37 -4.66
C PRO A 36 13.58 18.11 -5.53
N ASP A 37 12.35 17.67 -5.72
CA ASP A 37 11.98 16.46 -6.47
C ASP A 37 12.42 15.11 -5.86
N LEU A 38 12.91 15.08 -4.62
CA LEU A 38 13.26 13.84 -3.92
C LEU A 38 12.49 13.72 -2.60
N HIS A 39 11.70 12.66 -2.49
CA HIS A 39 10.84 12.38 -1.36
C HIS A 39 11.16 11.00 -0.78
N ARG A 40 10.96 10.87 0.53
CA ARG A 40 10.99 9.61 1.25
C ARG A 40 9.60 9.30 1.78
N LEU A 41 9.07 8.14 1.42
CA LEU A 41 7.81 7.62 1.97
C LEU A 41 8.13 6.62 3.07
N LEU A 42 7.54 6.81 4.25
CA LEU A 42 7.79 5.97 5.42
C LEU A 42 6.69 4.91 5.56
N ALA A 43 6.97 3.66 5.17
CA ALA A 43 6.02 2.56 5.31
C ALA A 43 6.00 1.96 6.74
N GLY A 44 6.19 2.77 7.78
CA GLY A 44 6.29 2.31 9.17
C GLY A 44 7.41 1.26 9.34
N GLU A 45 7.09 0.12 9.96
CA GLU A 45 8.00 -1.04 10.10
C GLU A 45 8.31 -1.72 8.75
N ALA A 46 7.49 -1.49 7.71
CA ALA A 46 7.57 -2.16 6.41
C ALA A 46 8.64 -1.61 5.47
N GLY A 47 9.44 -0.61 5.92
CA GLY A 47 10.58 -0.09 5.18
C GLY A 47 10.43 1.35 4.71
N ARG A 48 11.34 1.77 3.84
CA ARG A 48 11.44 3.14 3.33
C ARG A 48 11.44 3.10 1.81
N VAL A 49 10.66 3.98 1.19
CA VAL A 49 10.61 4.12 -0.27
C VAL A 49 11.20 5.47 -0.64
N LEU A 50 12.10 5.49 -1.62
CA LEU A 50 12.59 6.74 -2.19
C LEU A 50 11.84 7.01 -3.49
N VAL A 51 11.32 8.22 -3.60
CA VAL A 51 10.58 8.68 -4.77
C VAL A 51 11.32 9.88 -5.34
N TYR A 52 11.82 9.72 -6.57
CA TYR A 52 12.38 10.81 -7.35
C TYR A 52 11.35 11.25 -8.38
N ASP A 53 10.81 12.45 -8.18
CA ASP A 53 9.89 13.05 -9.13
C ASP A 53 10.67 13.76 -10.25
N THR A 54 10.11 13.78 -11.44
CA THR A 54 10.62 14.60 -12.56
C THR A 54 9.42 15.19 -13.28
N PRO A 55 9.63 16.18 -14.17
CA PRO A 55 8.52 16.70 -14.97
C PRO A 55 7.81 15.64 -15.82
N ALA A 56 8.53 14.60 -16.27
CA ALA A 56 8.02 13.61 -17.22
C ALA A 56 7.58 12.28 -16.59
N ARG A 57 8.10 11.94 -15.40
CA ARG A 57 7.89 10.63 -14.76
C ARG A 57 8.29 10.63 -13.29
N ARG A 58 7.84 9.62 -12.56
CA ARG A 58 8.24 9.34 -11.19
C ARG A 58 9.04 8.05 -11.13
N VAL A 59 10.22 8.10 -10.52
CA VAL A 59 11.07 6.92 -10.28
C VAL A 59 10.92 6.51 -8.82
N VAL A 60 10.59 5.25 -8.58
CA VAL A 60 10.34 4.71 -7.25
C VAL A 60 11.39 3.64 -6.98
N VAL A 61 12.21 3.86 -5.95
CA VAL A 61 13.20 2.88 -5.49
C VAL A 61 12.66 2.26 -4.22
N ASP A 62 12.24 1.00 -4.32
CA ASP A 62 11.40 0.36 -3.31
C ASP A 62 12.11 -0.73 -2.51
N THR A 63 11.79 -0.80 -1.22
CA THR A 63 12.06 -1.94 -0.33
C THR A 63 10.85 -2.25 0.57
N ALA A 64 9.63 -1.93 0.14
CA ALA A 64 8.41 -2.15 0.90
C ALA A 64 7.89 -3.58 0.77
N ASP A 65 7.30 -4.10 1.84
CA ASP A 65 6.51 -5.33 1.80
C ASP A 65 5.19 -5.15 1.02
N ALA A 66 4.43 -6.23 0.83
CA ALA A 66 3.17 -6.20 0.08
C ALA A 66 2.10 -5.27 0.67
N ALA A 67 2.14 -4.99 1.98
CA ALA A 67 1.24 -4.04 2.61
C ALA A 67 1.68 -2.60 2.28
N GLY A 68 2.98 -2.33 2.34
CA GLY A 68 3.58 -1.05 1.96
C GLY A 68 3.40 -0.71 0.48
N GLN A 69 3.39 -1.70 -0.42
CA GLN A 69 3.15 -1.48 -1.85
C GLN A 69 1.75 -0.91 -2.15
N ARG A 70 0.69 -1.38 -1.46
CA ARG A 70 -0.66 -0.85 -1.66
C ARG A 70 -0.78 0.60 -1.17
N ALA A 71 -0.21 0.88 0.00
CA ALA A 71 -0.13 2.23 0.56
C ALA A 71 0.69 3.19 -0.33
N LEU A 72 1.77 2.69 -0.93
CA LEU A 72 2.61 3.41 -1.87
C LEU A 72 1.82 3.82 -3.11
N VAL A 73 1.12 2.90 -3.78
CA VAL A 73 0.32 3.21 -4.98
C VAL A 73 -0.74 4.27 -4.67
N ALA A 74 -1.44 4.16 -3.52
CA ALA A 74 -2.41 5.15 -3.09
C ALA A 74 -1.77 6.53 -2.86
N THR A 75 -0.61 6.57 -2.20
CA THR A 75 0.11 7.82 -1.92
C THR A 75 0.63 8.47 -3.21
N LEU A 76 1.15 7.67 -4.16
CA LEU A 76 1.60 8.16 -5.46
C LEU A 76 0.47 8.72 -6.31
N GLY A 77 -0.75 8.16 -6.22
CA GLY A 77 -1.93 8.67 -6.90
C GLY A 77 -2.32 10.09 -6.45
N GLN A 78 -2.08 10.44 -5.18
CA GLN A 78 -2.35 11.79 -4.64
C GLN A 78 -1.29 12.82 -5.06
N LEU A 79 -0.06 12.38 -5.39
CA LEU A 79 1.01 13.25 -5.88
C LEU A 79 0.85 13.61 -7.37
N GLY A 80 -0.31 13.33 -7.97
CA GLY A 80 -0.65 13.62 -9.35
C GLY A 80 -0.32 12.49 -10.33
N GLU A 81 -1.04 12.50 -11.45
CA GLU A 81 -0.89 11.52 -12.52
C GLU A 81 0.44 11.73 -13.26
N LYS A 82 1.44 10.90 -12.93
CA LYS A 82 2.69 10.80 -13.67
C LYS A 82 3.03 9.33 -13.93
N PRO A 83 3.65 8.99 -15.07
CA PRO A 83 4.13 7.63 -15.32
C PRO A 83 5.10 7.20 -14.22
N VAL A 84 4.82 6.07 -13.56
CA VAL A 84 5.68 5.48 -12.52
C VAL A 84 6.61 4.47 -13.16
N ARG A 85 7.91 4.60 -12.87
CA ARG A 85 8.94 3.62 -13.21
C ARG A 85 9.52 3.05 -11.91
N TRP A 86 9.48 1.74 -11.79
CA TRP A 86 10.05 0.95 -10.71
C TRP A 86 11.51 0.62 -10.99
#